data_AF-A0A2K3LT78-F1
#
_entry.id   AF-A0A2K3LT78-F1
#
_cell.length_a   1.000
_cell.length_b   1.000
_cell.length_c   1.000
_cell.angle_alpha   90.00
_cell.angle_beta   90.00
_cell.angle_gamma   90.00
#
_symmetry.space_group_name_H-M   'P 1'
#
loop_
_entity.id
_entity.type
_entity.pdbx_description
1 polymer ?
#
loop_
_entity_poly.entity_id
_entity_poly.type
_entity_poly.pdbx_seq_one_letter_code
_entity_poly.pdbx_strand_id
1 'polypeptide(L)'
;MRGVIELRVQQFNNVHNVFFDICRNETSDVAGTVAMIAQCIWNNRNNCVWNGLNDTPKSVAMRAAHMMNEWRAVNTRQQQRRSDDSRSAELQWQQPRSG
;
A
#
# COMPACT_ATOMS: atom_id res chain seq x y z
N MET A 1 -0.93 -1.98 -13.42
CA MET A 1 -0.54 -3.22 -12.71
C MET A 1 -0.18 -4.39 -13.63
N ARG A 2 -0.91 -4.63 -14.73
CA ARG A 2 -0.58 -5.73 -15.65
C ARG A 2 0.89 -5.73 -16.10
N GLY A 3 1.40 -4.58 -16.59
CA GLY A 3 2.83 -4.44 -16.94
C GLY A 3 3.82 -4.45 -15.76
N VAL A 4 3.36 -4.35 -14.51
CA VAL A 4 4.23 -4.38 -13.32
C VAL A 4 4.45 -5.83 -12.86
N ILE A 5 3.38 -6.62 -12.81
CA ILE A 5 3.40 -8.00 -12.29
C ILE A 5 3.77 -8.99 -13.40
N GLU A 6 3.20 -8.86 -14.61
CA GLU A 6 3.34 -9.86 -15.68
C GLU A 6 4.79 -10.00 -16.16
N LEU A 7 5.50 -8.88 -16.32
CA LEU A 7 6.92 -8.85 -16.68
C LEU A 7 7.80 -9.54 -15.63
N ARG A 8 7.54 -9.28 -14.34
CA ARG A 8 8.33 -9.83 -13.24
C ARG A 8 8.06 -11.31 -13.01
N VAL A 9 6.83 -11.76 -13.20
CA VAL A 9 6.48 -13.20 -13.13
C VAL A 9 7.16 -14.00 -14.24
N GLN A 10 7.42 -13.38 -15.40
CA GLN A 10 8.19 -14.03 -16.48
C GLN A 10 9.70 -14.06 -16.19
N GLN A 11 10.22 -13.08 -15.46
CA GLN A 11 11.65 -12.97 -15.13
C GLN A 11 12.03 -13.78 -13.88
N PHE A 12 11.15 -13.82 -12.88
CA PHE A 12 11.38 -14.51 -11.63
C PHE A 12 10.57 -15.80 -11.59
N ASN A 13 11.23 -16.91 -11.24
CA ASN A 13 10.59 -18.21 -11.00
C ASN A 13 9.92 -18.33 -9.62
N ASN A 14 9.95 -17.26 -8.82
CA ASN A 14 9.44 -17.26 -7.45
C ASN A 14 8.68 -15.96 -7.13
N VAL A 15 7.46 -16.11 -6.62
CA VAL A 15 6.59 -15.02 -6.18
C VAL A 15 7.27 -14.14 -5.13
N HIS A 16 8.06 -14.70 -4.22
CA HIS A 16 8.82 -13.93 -3.22
C HIS A 16 9.70 -12.86 -3.89
N ASN A 17 10.45 -13.23 -4.92
CA ASN A 17 11.36 -12.31 -5.60
C ASN A 17 10.59 -11.24 -6.37
N VAL A 18 9.42 -11.58 -6.92
CA VAL A 18 8.51 -10.60 -7.53
C VAL A 18 8.07 -9.55 -6.50
N PHE A 19 7.65 -9.97 -5.30
CA PHE A 19 7.23 -9.05 -4.24
C PHE A 19 8.37 -8.15 -3.78
N PHE A 20 9.54 -8.72 -3.51
CA PHE A 20 10.70 -7.95 -3.05
C PHE A 20 11.17 -6.95 -4.11
N ASP A 21 11.17 -7.34 -5.39
CA ASP A 21 11.54 -6.43 -6.48
C ASP A 21 10.56 -5.26 -6.60
N ILE A 22 9.24 -5.53 -6.52
CA ILE A 22 8.20 -4.49 -6.50
C ILE A 22 8.41 -3.55 -5.31
N CYS A 23 8.62 -4.08 -4.10
CA CYS A 23 8.83 -3.24 -2.92
C CYS A 23 10.10 -2.39 -3.01
N ARG A 24 11.12 -2.84 -3.73
CA ARG A 24 12.41 -2.13 -3.88
C ARG A 24 12.38 -1.08 -4.98
N ASN A 25 11.74 -1.38 -6.11
CA ASN A 25 11.90 -0.62 -7.35
C ASN A 25 10.64 0.17 -7.75
N GLU A 26 9.48 -0.14 -7.19
CA GLU A 26 8.24 0.57 -7.48
C GLU A 26 7.93 1.64 -6.42
N THR A 27 7.01 2.54 -6.75
CA THR A 27 6.52 3.53 -5.79
C THR A 27 5.76 2.87 -4.65
N SER A 28 5.68 3.55 -3.50
CA SER A 28 4.92 3.06 -2.34
C SER A 28 3.44 2.81 -2.67
N ASP A 29 2.87 3.58 -3.59
CA ASP A 29 1.49 3.38 -4.06
C ASP A 29 1.33 2.07 -4.83
N VAL A 30 2.25 1.77 -5.75
CA VAL A 30 2.23 0.52 -6.53
C VAL A 30 2.51 -0.67 -5.62
N ALA A 31 3.54 -0.60 -4.78
CA ALA A 31 3.88 -1.66 -3.83
C ALA A 31 2.72 -1.92 -2.84
N GLY A 32 2.11 -0.87 -2.31
CA GLY A 32 0.94 -0.96 -1.44
C GLY A 32 -0.26 -1.61 -2.13
N THR A 33 -0.52 -1.24 -3.39
CA THR A 33 -1.61 -1.86 -4.18
C THR A 33 -1.39 -3.36 -4.34
N VAL A 34 -0.17 -3.77 -4.69
CA VAL A 34 0.18 -5.19 -4.87
C VAL A 34 0.05 -5.96 -3.56
N ALA A 35 0.51 -5.38 -2.45
CA ALA A 35 0.37 -5.97 -1.11
C ALA A 35 -1.11 -6.16 -0.71
N MET A 36 -1.96 -5.17 -0.95
CA MET A 36 -3.40 -5.25 -0.65
C MET A 36 -4.11 -6.36 -1.44
N ILE A 37 -3.75 -6.52 -2.72
CA ILE A 37 -4.29 -7.61 -3.55
C ILE A 37 -3.84 -8.96 -3.02
N ALA A 38 -2.55 -9.10 -2.71
CA ALA A 38 -1.98 -10.32 -2.15
C ALA A 38 -2.69 -10.72 -0.85
N GLN A 39 -2.87 -9.75 0.04
CA GLN A 39 -3.57 -9.91 1.31
C GLN A 39 -5.02 -10.33 1.10
N CYS A 40 -5.75 -9.71 0.16
CA CYS A 40 -7.13 -10.06 -0.14
C CYS A 40 -7.29 -11.49 -0.69
N ILE A 41 -6.39 -11.90 -1.59
CA ILE A 41 -6.38 -13.26 -2.15
C ILE A 41 -6.07 -14.28 -1.06
N TRP A 42 -5.03 -14.01 -0.26
CA TRP A 42 -4.65 -14.86 0.86
C TRP A 42 -5.80 -15.00 1.88
N ASN A 43 -6.44 -13.89 2.25
CA ASN A 43 -7.56 -13.90 3.18
C ASN A 43 -8.76 -14.70 2.64
N ASN A 44 -9.11 -14.55 1.35
CA ASN A 44 -10.18 -15.35 0.75
C ASN A 44 -9.84 -16.86 0.77
N ARG A 45 -8.59 -17.21 0.45
CA ARG A 45 -8.15 -18.61 0.50
C ARG A 45 -8.25 -19.19 1.91
N ASN A 46 -7.87 -18.42 2.92
CA ASN A 46 -8.00 -18.84 4.32
C ASN A 46 -9.47 -18.98 4.73
N ASN A 47 -10.34 -18.05 4.37
CA ASN A 47 -11.77 -18.17 4.64
C ASN A 47 -12.39 -19.41 4.00
N CYS A 48 -11.93 -19.77 2.79
CA CYS A 48 -12.38 -21.00 2.15
C CYS A 48 -11.93 -22.24 2.93
N VAL A 49 -10.70 -22.27 3.43
CA VAL A 49 -10.14 -23.39 4.19
C VAL A 49 -10.80 -23.53 5.56
N TRP A 50 -10.98 -22.41 6.28
CA TRP A 50 -11.40 -22.43 7.68
C TRP A 50 -12.92 -22.33 7.86
N ASN A 51 -13.61 -21.62 6.97
CA ASN A 51 -15.03 -21.30 7.10
C ASN A 51 -15.90 -21.87 5.97
N GLY A 52 -15.30 -22.51 4.95
CA GLY A 52 -16.02 -22.99 3.76
C GLY A 52 -16.60 -21.86 2.88
N LEU A 53 -16.22 -20.61 3.16
CA LEU A 53 -16.70 -19.43 2.42
C LEU A 53 -15.68 -19.04 1.37
N ASN A 54 -16.10 -19.04 0.10
CA ASN A 54 -15.26 -18.64 -1.01
C ASN A 54 -15.89 -17.47 -1.76
N ASP A 55 -15.31 -16.29 -1.57
CA ASP A 55 -15.71 -15.09 -2.29
C ASP A 55 -15.33 -15.23 -3.78
N THR A 56 -16.20 -14.70 -4.65
CA THR A 56 -15.89 -14.64 -6.09
C THR A 56 -14.64 -13.81 -6.37
N PRO A 57 -13.89 -14.07 -7.45
CA PRO A 57 -12.74 -13.23 -7.82
C PRO A 57 -13.08 -11.74 -7.94
N LYS A 58 -14.30 -11.43 -8.41
CA LYS A 58 -14.80 -10.06 -8.52
C LYS A 58 -14.99 -9.40 -7.15
N SER A 59 -15.59 -10.09 -6.18
CA SER A 59 -15.76 -9.54 -4.83
C SER A 59 -14.43 -9.36 -4.10
N VAL A 60 -13.48 -10.28 -4.27
CA VAL A 60 -12.11 -10.13 -3.75
C VAL A 60 -11.43 -8.90 -4.36
N ALA A 61 -11.53 -8.72 -5.69
CA ALA A 61 -10.94 -7.56 -6.37
C ALA A 61 -11.60 -6.23 -5.93
N MET A 62 -12.92 -6.20 -5.76
CA MET A 62 -13.63 -5.02 -5.24
C MET A 62 -13.20 -4.69 -3.81
N ARG A 63 -13.05 -5.70 -2.94
CA ARG A 63 -12.54 -5.51 -1.57
C ARG A 63 -11.13 -4.93 -1.58
N ALA A 64 -10.23 -5.47 -2.40
CA ALA A 64 -8.87 -4.96 -2.54
C ALA A 64 -8.84 -3.50 -3.03
N ALA A 65 -9.66 -3.18 -4.05
CA ALA A 65 -9.78 -1.82 -4.57
C ALA A 65 -10.31 -0.84 -3.50
N HIS A 66 -11.33 -1.25 -2.74
CA HIS A 66 -11.88 -0.45 -1.65
C HIS A 66 -10.83 -0.20 -0.55
N MET A 67 -10.15 -1.26 -0.08
CA MET A 67 -9.09 -1.13 0.94
C MET A 67 -7.95 -0.23 0.47
N MET A 68 -7.57 -0.30 -0.81
CA MET A 68 -6.53 0.57 -1.36
C MET A 68 -6.97 2.04 -1.39
N ASN A 69 -8.23 2.31 -1.75
CA ASN A 69 -8.75 3.68 -1.75
C ASN A 69 -8.79 4.27 -0.33
N GLU A 70 -9.23 3.47 0.66
CA GLU A 70 -9.21 3.86 2.08
C GLU A 70 -7.78 4.17 2.54
N TRP A 71 -6.82 3.29 2.21
CA TRP A 71 -5.41 3.50 2.55
C TRP A 71 -4.85 4.77 1.92
N ARG A 72 -5.12 5.04 0.64
CA ARG A 72 -4.70 6.28 -0.04
C ARG A 72 -5.29 7.52 0.64
N ALA A 73 -6.56 7.48 1.02
CA ALA A 73 -7.22 8.59 1.69
C ALA A 73 -6.58 8.88 3.06
N VAL A 74 -6.28 7.84 3.84
CA VAL A 74 -5.60 7.96 5.13
C VAL A 74 -4.16 8.47 4.94
N ASN A 75 -3.41 7.90 4.00
CA ASN A 75 -2.02 8.25 3.78
C ASN A 75 -1.87 9.71 3.31
N THR A 76 -2.78 10.18 2.43
CA THR A 76 -2.82 11.58 1.99
C THR A 76 -3.04 12.53 3.16
N ARG A 77 -4.00 12.22 4.04
CA ARG A 77 -4.27 13.01 5.26
C ARG A 77 -3.07 13.02 6.20
N GLN A 78 -2.38 11.89 6.35
CA GLN A 78 -1.19 11.81 7.18
C GLN A 78 -0.03 12.63 6.61
N GLN A 79 0.16 12.61 5.28
CA GLN A 79 1.15 13.43 4.60
C GLN A 79 0.89 14.93 4.83
N GLN A 80 -0.37 15.36 4.72
CA GLN A 80 -0.77 16.76 4.98
C GLN A 80 -0.45 17.17 6.42
N ARG A 81 -0.84 16.35 7.40
CA ARG A 81 -0.54 16.61 8.82
C ARG A 81 0.96 16.73 9.09
N ARG A 82 1.78 15.86 8.49
CA ARG A 82 3.25 15.94 8.62
C ARG A 82 3.78 17.25 8.06
N SER A 83 3.30 17.69 6.90
CA SER A 83 3.71 18.96 6.30
C SER A 83 3.32 20.17 7.15
N ASP A 84 2.12 20.17 7.75
CA ASP A 84 1.66 21.26 8.62
C ASP A 84 2.46 21.34 9.93
N ASP A 85 2.89 20.19 10.47
CA ASP A 85 3.73 20.10 11.66
C ASP A 85 5.14 20.65 11.37
N SER A 86 5.73 20.31 10.21
CA SER A 86 7.01 20.90 9.77
C SER A 86 6.93 22.43 9.64
N ARG A 87 5.82 22.95 9.08
CA ARG A 87 5.61 24.40 8.91
C ARG A 87 5.36 25.09 10.24
N SER A 88 4.70 24.43 11.19
CA SER A 88 4.52 24.96 12.55
C SER A 88 5.83 25.02 13.34
N ALA A 89 6.71 24.03 13.14
CA ALA A 89 8.06 24.05 13.72
C ALA A 89 8.92 25.20 13.16
N GLU A 90 8.73 25.57 11.89
CA GLU A 90 9.44 26.69 11.26
C GLU A 90 8.93 28.07 11.72
N LEU A 91 7.68 28.16 12.17
CA LEU A 91 7.07 29.34 12.80
C LEU A 91 7.35 29.44 14.31
N GLN A 92 8.12 28.49 14.88
CA GLN A 92 8.42 28.48 16.31
C GLN A 92 9.29 29.70 16.68
N TRP A 93 8.80 30.47 17.65
CA TRP A 93 9.35 31.74 18.10
C TRP A 93 10.85 31.64 18.43
N GLN A 94 11.70 32.42 17.74
CA GLN A 94 13.14 32.51 18.00
C GLN A 94 13.43 33.69 18.94
N GLN A 95 14.06 33.43 20.09
CA GLN A 95 14.39 34.47 21.07
C GLN A 95 15.35 35.52 20.46
N PRO A 96 15.01 36.83 20.46
CA PRO A 96 15.88 37.87 19.94
C PRO A 96 17.13 37.96 20.81
N ARG A 97 18.29 38.16 20.16
CA ARG A 97 19.58 38.28 20.83
C ARG A 97 19.55 39.46 21.78
N SER A 98 19.73 39.18 23.06
CA SER A 98 19.88 40.19 24.11
C SER A 98 21.13 41.01 23.82
N GLY A 99 20.95 42.34 23.71
CA GLY A 99 22.04 43.32 23.54
C GLY A 99 22.71 43.69 24.84
#